data_AF-A0A087TQD2-F1
#
_entry.id   AF-A0A087TQD2-F1
#
_cell.length_a   1.000
_cell.length_b   1.000
_cell.length_c   1.000
_cell.angle_alpha   90.00
_cell.angle_beta   90.00
_cell.angle_gamma   90.00
#
_symmetry.space_group_name_H-M   'P 1'
#
loop_
_entity.id
_entity.type
_entity.pdbx_description
1 polymer ?
#
loop_
_entity_poly.entity_id
_entity_poly.type
_entity_poly.pdbx_seq_one_letter_code
_entity_poly.pdbx_strand_id
1 'polypeptide(L)'
;MVLNRVEVTLCYAIFQICLCLQCFQCLVLRLVQNGKTSTFNYTANGLTISLDDKEKCMPDIGCFSAGPPFFHPLNRPISLLPQDRDDVATAFLLYTRKNP
;
A
#
# COMPACT_ATOMS: atom_id res chain seq x y z
N MET A 1 34.09 50.01 4.25
CA MET A 1 34.26 48.58 4.58
C MET A 1 33.77 47.78 3.39
N VAL A 2 34.70 47.33 2.56
CA VAL A 2 34.42 46.60 1.31
C VAL A 2 34.31 45.14 1.70
N LEU A 3 33.09 44.61 1.77
CA LEU A 3 32.85 43.20 2.02
C LEU A 3 33.42 42.42 0.81
N ASN A 4 34.41 41.56 1.07
CA ASN A 4 35.23 40.92 0.05
C ASN A 4 34.38 40.01 -0.87
N ARG A 5 34.57 40.13 -2.19
CA ARG A 5 33.90 39.27 -3.21
C ARG A 5 34.08 37.77 -2.96
N VAL A 6 35.10 37.34 -2.22
CA VAL A 6 35.36 35.94 -1.88
C VAL A 6 34.32 35.37 -0.91
N GLU A 7 33.82 36.17 0.05
CA GLU A 7 32.80 35.70 1.01
C GLU A 7 31.43 35.49 0.33
N VAL A 8 31.09 36.30 -0.66
CA VAL A 8 29.82 36.20 -1.40
C VAL A 8 29.79 34.95 -2.29
N THR A 9 30.92 34.61 -2.92
CA THR A 9 31.03 33.41 -3.77
C THR A 9 31.05 32.12 -2.96
N LEU A 10 31.69 32.10 -1.78
CA LEU A 10 31.59 30.97 -0.85
C LEU A 10 30.16 30.78 -0.35
N CYS A 11 29.45 31.86 -0.02
CA CYS A 11 28.07 31.78 0.44
C CYS A 11 27.12 31.22 -0.64
N TYR A 12 27.30 31.62 -1.91
CA TYR A 12 26.54 31.08 -3.05
C TYR A 12 26.87 29.61 -3.35
N ALA A 13 28.14 29.22 -3.26
CA ALA A 13 28.57 27.84 -3.43
C ALA A 13 28.03 26.94 -2.31
N ILE A 14 28.03 27.41 -1.06
CA ILE A 14 27.44 26.70 0.08
C ILE A 14 25.93 26.57 -0.09
N PHE A 15 25.24 27.60 -0.59
CA PHE A 15 23.80 27.55 -0.89
C PHE A 15 23.47 26.54 -2.00
N GLN A 16 24.27 26.48 -3.08
CA GLN A 16 24.12 25.47 -4.14
C GLN A 16 24.45 24.04 -3.69
N ILE A 17 25.48 23.84 -2.87
CA ILE A 17 25.80 22.54 -2.27
C ILE A 17 24.69 22.10 -1.30
N CYS A 18 24.09 23.02 -0.55
CA CYS A 18 22.97 22.75 0.36
C CYS A 18 21.68 22.41 -0.39
N LEU A 19 21.40 23.06 -1.53
CA LEU A 19 20.32 22.70 -2.46
C LEU A 19 20.55 21.29 -3.08
N CYS A 20 21.79 20.91 -3.38
CA CYS A 20 22.12 19.54 -3.80
C CYS A 20 21.99 18.50 -2.66
N LEU A 21 22.31 18.86 -1.41
CA LEU A 21 22.10 17.97 -0.25
C LEU A 21 20.61 17.79 0.08
N GLN A 22 19.77 18.80 -0.16
CA GLN A 22 18.31 18.66 -0.07
C GLN A 22 17.75 17.75 -1.18
N CYS A 23 18.40 17.68 -2.36
CA CYS A 23 18.08 16.68 -3.37
C CYS A 23 18.55 15.26 -2.96
N PHE A 24 19.68 15.12 -2.26
CA PHE A 24 20.14 13.82 -1.75
C PHE A 24 19.24 13.29 -0.62
N GLN A 25 18.80 14.15 0.30
CA GLN A 25 17.80 13.78 1.31
C GLN A 25 16.44 13.43 0.68
N CYS A 26 16.06 14.09 -0.42
CA CYS A 26 14.86 13.72 -1.19
C CYS A 26 15.01 12.40 -1.97
N LEU A 27 16.21 12.06 -2.45
CA LEU A 27 16.45 10.81 -3.18
C LEU A 27 16.51 9.59 -2.24
N VAL A 28 17.07 9.75 -1.04
CA VAL A 28 17.25 8.63 -0.09
C VAL A 28 16.04 8.44 0.85
N LEU A 29 15.14 9.43 1.00
CA LEU A 29 13.84 9.25 1.66
C LEU A 29 12.78 8.49 0.83
N ARG A 30 13.18 7.87 -0.29
CA ARG A 30 12.34 6.91 -1.04
C ARG A 30 12.76 5.46 -0.88
N LEU A 31 13.67 5.11 0.05
CA LEU A 31 14.05 3.70 0.32
C LEU A 31 14.00 3.29 1.81
N VAL A 32 13.40 4.10 2.68
CA VAL A 32 12.94 3.65 4.00
C VAL A 32 11.47 4.02 4.15
N GLN A 33 10.62 3.40 3.33
CA GLN A 33 9.26 3.16 3.81
C GLN A 33 9.39 2.06 4.86
N ASN A 34 9.43 2.46 6.13
CA ASN A 34 9.28 1.59 7.29
C ASN A 34 8.08 0.65 7.10
N GLY A 35 8.25 -0.53 6.49
CA GLY A 35 7.28 -1.65 6.50
C GLY A 35 5.81 -1.31 6.26
N LYS A 36 5.47 -0.19 5.61
CA LYS A 36 4.10 0.31 5.51
C LYS A 36 3.59 0.00 4.11
N THR A 37 2.67 -0.94 4.02
CA THR A 37 1.92 -1.28 2.81
C THR A 37 1.40 0.04 2.21
N SER A 38 1.87 0.39 1.02
CA SER A 38 1.47 1.61 0.32
C SER A 38 0.08 1.39 -0.28
N THR A 39 -0.98 1.84 0.40
CA THR A 39 -2.32 1.93 -0.17
C THR A 39 -2.34 3.02 -1.24
N PHE A 40 -2.34 2.64 -2.52
CA PHE A 40 -2.64 3.56 -3.60
C PHE A 40 -4.17 3.71 -3.69
N ASN A 41 -4.69 4.86 -3.27
CA ASN A 41 -6.08 5.22 -3.48
C ASN A 41 -6.15 6.15 -4.70
N TYR A 42 -6.70 5.63 -5.79
CA TYR A 42 -7.01 6.42 -6.97
C TYR A 42 -8.53 6.52 -7.11
N THR A 43 -9.03 7.76 -7.17
CA THR A 43 -10.45 8.04 -7.38
C THR A 43 -10.63 8.59 -8.78
N ALA A 44 -11.31 7.83 -9.64
CA ALA A 44 -11.79 8.32 -10.93
C ALA A 44 -13.29 8.04 -11.02
N ASN A 45 -14.11 9.06 -11.27
CA ASN A 45 -15.56 8.95 -11.44
C ASN A 45 -16.28 8.22 -10.29
N GLY A 46 -15.79 8.36 -9.05
CA GLY A 46 -16.37 7.71 -7.87
C GLY A 46 -15.95 6.24 -7.68
N LEU A 47 -15.07 5.69 -8.52
CA LEU A 47 -14.50 4.36 -8.32
C LEU A 47 -13.18 4.47 -7.55
N THR A 48 -13.13 3.92 -6.35
CA THR A 48 -11.90 3.72 -5.58
C THR A 48 -11.40 2.31 -5.79
N ILE A 49 -10.20 2.16 -6.33
CA ILE A 49 -9.53 0.87 -6.41
C ILE A 49 -8.39 0.93 -5.39
N SER A 50 -8.49 0.13 -4.33
CA SER A 50 -7.39 -0.12 -3.40
C SER A 50 -6.69 -1.40 -3.83
N LEU A 51 -5.42 -1.30 -4.21
CA LEU A 51 -4.54 -2.45 -4.41
C LEU A 51 -4.01 -2.94 -3.05
N ASP A 52 -4.93 -3.24 -2.14
CA ASP A 52 -4.58 -3.87 -0.86
C ASP A 52 -4.82 -5.37 -1.00
N ASP A 53 -3.97 -6.03 -1.79
CA ASP A 53 -4.00 -7.50 -2.00
C ASP A 53 -3.70 -8.29 -0.72
N LYS A 54 -3.58 -7.61 0.42
CA LYS A 54 -3.24 -8.20 1.71
C LYS A 54 -4.45 -8.54 2.56
N GLU A 55 -5.57 -7.82 2.43
CA GLU A 55 -6.76 -8.04 3.25
C GLU A 55 -8.05 -7.58 2.56
N LYS A 56 -9.11 -8.40 2.65
CA LYS A 56 -10.45 -8.09 2.15
C LYS A 56 -11.49 -8.29 3.23
N CYS A 57 -12.23 -7.24 3.55
CA CYS A 57 -13.34 -7.29 4.51
C CYS A 57 -14.68 -7.42 3.80
N MET A 58 -15.51 -8.34 4.28
CA MET A 58 -16.86 -8.57 3.79
C MET A 58 -17.87 -8.32 4.91
N PRO A 59 -19.05 -7.74 4.61
CA PRO A 59 -20.10 -7.58 5.60
C PRO A 59 -20.47 -8.90 6.28
N ASP A 60 -20.73 -8.84 7.58
CA ASP A 60 -21.18 -9.92 8.47
C ASP A 60 -20.18 -11.06 8.76
N ILE A 61 -19.14 -11.24 7.95
CA ILE A 61 -18.18 -12.36 8.09
C ILE A 61 -16.74 -11.92 8.38
N GLY A 62 -16.49 -10.61 8.39
CA GLY A 62 -15.21 -10.04 8.80
C GLY A 62 -14.18 -9.95 7.67
N CYS A 63 -12.90 -9.95 8.06
CA CYS A 63 -11.78 -9.70 7.14
C CYS A 63 -10.94 -10.96 6.91
N PHE A 64 -10.51 -11.13 5.66
CA PHE A 64 -9.65 -12.22 5.22
C PHE A 64 -8.31 -11.65 4.79
N SER A 65 -7.21 -12.15 5.36
CA SER A 65 -5.87 -11.78 4.94
C SER A 65 -5.29 -12.78 3.93
N ALA A 66 -4.51 -12.30 2.98
CA ALA A 66 -3.67 -13.13 2.13
C ALA A 66 -2.38 -13.59 2.83
N GLY A 67 -2.06 -13.08 4.02
CA GLY A 67 -0.89 -13.47 4.81
C GLY A 67 -1.05 -14.80 5.56
N PRO A 68 -0.06 -15.19 6.40
CA PRO A 68 -0.18 -16.34 7.29
C PRO A 68 -1.41 -16.19 8.22
N PRO A 69 -2.14 -17.27 8.54
CA PRO A 69 -1.85 -18.68 8.24
C PRO A 69 -2.30 -19.13 6.83
N PHE A 70 -2.94 -18.26 6.06
CA PHE A 70 -3.47 -18.61 4.74
C PHE A 70 -2.37 -18.76 3.69
N PHE A 71 -1.26 -18.02 3.83
CA PHE A 71 -0.04 -18.23 3.06
C PHE A 71 0.90 -19.23 3.75
N HIS A 72 1.40 -20.21 2.99
CA HIS A 72 2.44 -21.13 3.44
C HIS A 72 3.43 -21.43 2.30
N PRO A 73 4.74 -21.19 2.45
CA PRO A 73 5.69 -21.23 1.34
C PRO A 73 5.78 -22.58 0.60
N LEU A 74 5.56 -23.69 1.30
CA LEU A 74 5.54 -25.03 0.69
C LEU A 74 4.13 -25.49 0.26
N ASN A 75 3.16 -25.49 1.17
CA ASN A 75 1.84 -26.08 0.93
C ASN A 75 0.83 -25.14 0.25
N ARG A 76 1.00 -23.82 0.37
CA ARG A 76 0.15 -22.79 -0.24
C ARG A 76 1.00 -21.56 -0.63
N PRO A 77 1.89 -21.71 -1.63
CA PRO A 77 2.82 -20.66 -2.06
C PRO A 77 2.12 -19.50 -2.76
N ILE A 78 0.87 -19.68 -3.16
CA ILE A 78 0.01 -18.63 -3.73
C ILE A 78 -1.17 -18.45 -2.80
N SER A 79 -1.33 -17.25 -2.28
CA SER A 79 -2.42 -16.88 -1.39
C SER A 79 -3.21 -15.74 -2.00
N LEU A 80 -4.35 -16.07 -2.59
CA LEU A 80 -5.30 -15.11 -3.14
C LEU A 80 -6.40 -14.84 -2.13
N LEU A 81 -6.93 -13.62 -2.18
CA LEU A 81 -8.11 -13.22 -1.41
C LEU A 81 -9.37 -13.91 -1.96
N PRO A 82 -10.39 -14.15 -1.11
CA PRO A 82 -11.64 -14.75 -1.55
C PRO A 82 -12.45 -13.83 -2.50
N GLN A 83 -13.21 -14.47 -3.39
CA GLN A 83 -14.20 -13.79 -4.25
C GLN A 83 -15.33 -13.16 -3.41
N ASP A 84 -16.06 -12.20 -3.98
CA ASP A 84 -17.17 -11.57 -3.28
C ASP A 84 -18.32 -12.55 -3.01
N ARG A 85 -19.10 -12.29 -1.96
CA ARG A 85 -20.23 -13.15 -1.55
C ARG A 85 -21.26 -13.27 -2.67
N ASP A 86 -21.46 -12.19 -3.41
CA ASP A 86 -22.39 -12.13 -4.53
C ASP A 86 -21.90 -12.98 -5.72
N ASP A 87 -20.59 -13.08 -5.92
CA ASP A 87 -19.99 -13.90 -6.98
C ASP A 87 -20.04 -15.40 -6.64
N VAL A 88 -19.77 -15.76 -5.38
CA VAL A 88 -19.83 -17.16 -4.93
C VAL A 88 -21.28 -17.62 -4.77
N ALA A 89 -22.19 -16.70 -4.47
CA ALA A 89 -23.64 -16.90 -4.38
C ALA A 89 -24.03 -18.14 -3.53
N THR A 90 -23.38 -18.29 -2.37
CA THR A 90 -23.64 -19.45 -1.48
C THR A 90 -25.10 -19.50 -1.05
N ALA A 91 -25.77 -20.64 -1.27
CA ALA A 91 -27.17 -20.85 -0.92
C ALA A 91 -27.34 -21.95 0.14
N PHE A 92 -28.30 -21.77 1.05
CA PHE A 92 -28.68 -22.76 2.07
C PHE A 92 -30.02 -23.39 1.70
N LEU A 93 -29.98 -24.54 1.03
CA LEU A 93 -31.18 -25.27 0.60
C LEU A 93 -31.58 -26.27 1.68
N LEU A 94 -32.71 -26.02 2.34
CA LEU A 94 -33.21 -26.87 3.44
C LEU A 94 -34.16 -27.95 2.92
N TYR A 95 -33.72 -29.20 3.04
CA TYR A 95 -34.52 -30.38 2.76
C TYR A 95 -34.93 -31.08 4.06
N THR A 96 -36.23 -31.37 4.19
CA THR A 96 -36.78 -32.06 5.37
C THR A 96 -37.75 -33.15 4.93
N ARG A 97 -38.14 -34.04 5.85
CA ARG A 97 -39.20 -35.02 5.56
C ARG A 97 -40.53 -34.39 5.10
N LYS A 98 -40.79 -33.13 5.46
CA LYS A 98 -42.00 -32.38 5.04
C LYS A 98 -41.77 -31.56 3.76
N ASN A 99 -40.53 -31.38 3.34
CA ASN A 99 -40.13 -30.60 2.17
C ASN A 99 -38.94 -31.32 1.49
N PRO A 100 -39.22 -32.41 0.75
CA PRO A 100 -38.20 -33.20 0.06
C PRO A 100 -37.58 -32.44 -1.12
#